data_AF-A0A182P5N9-F1
#
_entry.id   AF-A0A182P5N9-F1
#
_cell.length_a   1.000
_cell.length_b   1.000
_cell.length_c   1.000
_cell.angle_alpha   90.00
_cell.angle_beta   90.00
_cell.angle_gamma   90.00
#
_symmetry.space_group_name_H-M   'P 1'
#
loop_
_entity.id
_entity.type
_entity.pdbx_description
1 polymer ?
#
loop_
_entity_poly.entity_id
_entity_poly.type
_entity_poly.pdbx_seq_one_letter_code
_entity_poly.pdbx_strand_id
1 'polypeptide(L)'
;MLDKPICRPDQKKIYGVARNEAAEILCQVDAYPPPESFKWSFNNTAETIDMPQSGYRVHAEQASSLTYTPVKGAKQKEGLFSTENLTPKPPKTG
;
A
#
# COMPACT_ATOMS: atom_id res chain seq x y z
N MET A 1 20.95 -4.78 6.52
CA MET A 1 20.06 -4.07 5.58
C MET A 1 18.67 -4.61 5.85
N LEU A 2 17.72 -3.77 6.24
CA LEU A 2 16.35 -4.22 6.50
C LEU A 2 15.53 -3.76 5.29
N ASP A 3 15.27 -4.68 4.37
CA ASP A 3 14.40 -4.37 3.23
C ASP A 3 13.00 -4.06 3.76
N LYS A 4 12.43 -2.97 3.25
CA LYS A 4 11.05 -2.62 3.56
C LYS A 4 10.16 -3.75 3.03
N PRO A 5 9.25 -4.30 3.84
CA PRO A 5 8.37 -5.35 3.37
C PRO A 5 7.37 -4.75 2.39
N ILE A 6 7.65 -4.97 1.12
CA ILE A 6 6.80 -4.62 -0.02
C ILE A 6 5.78 -5.73 -0.28
N CYS A 7 4.76 -5.43 -1.07
CA CYS A 7 3.80 -6.44 -1.56
C CYS A 7 4.53 -7.62 -2.21
N ARG A 8 4.00 -8.83 -2.00
CA ARG A 8 4.60 -10.03 -2.59
C ARG A 8 4.76 -9.86 -4.11
N PRO A 9 5.88 -10.33 -4.69
CA PRO A 9 6.25 -10.02 -6.06
C PRO A 9 5.33 -10.65 -7.12
N ASP A 10 4.61 -11.72 -6.75
CA ASP A 10 3.65 -12.49 -7.54
C ASP A 10 2.27 -11.82 -7.65
N GLN A 11 2.06 -10.68 -6.99
CA GLN A 11 0.80 -9.95 -7.04
C GLN A 11 0.71 -9.01 -8.24
N LYS A 12 -0.53 -8.66 -8.62
CA LYS A 12 -0.81 -7.68 -9.66
C LYS A 12 -0.20 -6.33 -9.29
N LYS A 13 0.68 -5.79 -10.15
CA LYS A 13 1.37 -4.50 -9.94
C LYS A 13 0.81 -3.37 -10.81
N ILE A 14 0.15 -3.73 -11.91
CA ILE A 14 -0.38 -2.79 -12.89
C ILE A 14 -1.90 -2.83 -12.82
N TYR A 15 -2.51 -1.70 -12.47
CA TYR A 15 -3.96 -1.52 -12.39
C TYR A 15 -4.38 -0.47 -13.41
N GLY A 16 -5.06 -0.90 -14.47
CA GLY A 16 -5.70 0.01 -15.41
C GLY A 16 -6.98 0.54 -14.78
N VAL A 17 -7.08 1.87 -14.63
CA VAL A 17 -8.21 2.53 -13.98
C VAL A 17 -8.67 3.68 -14.86
N ALA A 18 -9.97 3.74 -15.19
CA ALA A 18 -10.52 4.88 -15.90
C ALA A 18 -10.68 6.09 -14.96
N ARG A 19 -10.91 7.26 -15.56
CA ARG A 19 -11.13 8.49 -14.80
C ARG A 19 -12.38 8.38 -13.94
N ASN A 20 -12.27 8.75 -12.66
CA ASN A 20 -13.33 8.63 -11.65
C ASN A 20 -13.79 7.18 -11.39
N GLU A 21 -13.06 6.18 -11.88
CA GLU A 21 -13.32 4.78 -11.55
C GLU A 21 -12.48 4.41 -10.33
N ALA A 22 -13.06 3.68 -9.38
CA ALA A 22 -12.33 3.18 -8.22
C ALA A 22 -11.67 1.85 -8.59
N ALA A 23 -10.39 1.71 -8.28
CA ALA A 23 -9.68 0.44 -8.34
C ALA A 23 -9.32 -0.04 -6.94
N GLU A 24 -9.52 -1.34 -6.72
CA GLU A 24 -9.06 -2.01 -5.51
C GLU A 24 -7.71 -2.67 -5.76
N ILE A 25 -6.72 -2.28 -4.97
CA ILE A 25 -5.34 -2.76 -5.05
C ILE A 25 -5.09 -3.62 -3.82
N LEU A 26 -4.90 -4.93 -4.02
CA LEU A 26 -4.59 -5.86 -2.94
C LEU A 26 -3.09 -5.99 -2.78
N CYS A 27 -2.63 -5.93 -1.54
CA CYS A 27 -1.26 -6.20 -1.15
C CYS A 27 -1.24 -7.23 -0.02
N GLN A 28 -0.55 -8.34 -0.26
CA GLN A 28 -0.20 -9.30 0.78
C GLN A 28 1.28 -9.13 1.06
N VAL A 29 1.65 -9.21 2.32
CA VAL A 29 3.05 -9.18 2.73
C VAL A 29 3.40 -10.54 3.34
N ASP A 30 4.68 -10.88 3.27
CA ASP A 30 5.24 -11.98 4.05
C ASP A 30 6.11 -11.36 5.13
N ALA A 31 5.68 -11.46 6.39
CA ALA A 31 6.38 -10.84 7.50
C ALA A 31 6.27 -11.69 8.77
N TYR A 32 7.28 -11.64 9.63
CA TYR A 32 7.22 -12.29 10.93
C TYR A 32 7.86 -11.38 11.98
N PRO A 33 7.14 -10.98 13.04
CA PRO A 33 5.74 -11.29 13.34
C PRO A 33 4.75 -10.64 12.35
N PRO A 34 3.47 -11.07 12.34
CA PRO A 34 2.44 -10.42 11.55
C PRO A 34 2.34 -8.91 11.78
N PRO A 35 2.09 -8.10 10.73
CA PRO A 35 1.96 -6.66 10.88
C PRO A 35 0.69 -6.29 11.64
N GLU A 36 0.79 -5.35 12.57
CA GLU A 36 -0.38 -4.75 13.24
C GLU A 36 -1.00 -3.60 12.43
N SER A 37 -0.20 -2.96 11.56
CA SER A 37 -0.68 -1.87 10.72
C SER A 37 0.09 -1.79 9.39
N PHE A 38 -0.57 -1.18 8.42
CA PHE A 38 -0.10 -1.01 7.05
C PHE A 38 -0.04 0.48 6.73
N LYS A 39 0.95 0.89 5.94
CA LYS A 39 1.01 2.22 5.35
C LYS A 39 1.04 2.09 3.85
N TRP A 40 0.20 2.83 3.12
CA TRP A 40 0.21 2.84 1.66
C TRP A 40 0.82 4.12 1.14
N SER A 41 1.62 3.99 0.09
CA SER A 41 2.17 5.12 -0.65
C SER A 41 2.00 4.87 -2.16
N PHE A 42 1.78 5.95 -2.88
CA PHE A 42 1.79 5.99 -4.34
C PHE A 42 3.09 6.64 -4.80
N ASN A 43 3.96 5.87 -5.44
CA ASN A 43 5.25 6.35 -5.93
C ASN A 43 5.23 6.50 -7.45
N ASN A 44 5.43 7.71 -7.95
CA ASN A 44 5.68 7.98 -9.36
C ASN A 44 7.04 8.68 -9.52
N THR A 45 7.50 8.85 -10.76
CA THR A 45 8.81 9.44 -11.09
C THR A 45 9.06 10.84 -10.52
N ALA A 46 8.01 11.58 -10.14
CA ALA A 46 8.11 12.94 -9.62
C ALA A 46 7.90 13.04 -8.09
N GLU A 47 7.14 12.11 -7.49
CA GLU A 47 6.71 12.23 -6.10
C GLU A 47 6.28 10.89 -5.50
N THR A 48 6.46 10.77 -4.18
CA THR A 48 5.82 9.73 -3.36
C THR A 48 4.73 10.39 -2.52
N ILE A 49 3.50 9.90 -2.66
CA ILE A 49 2.33 10.42 -1.97
C ILE A 49 1.87 9.38 -0.95
N ASP A 50 1.81 9.75 0.32
CA ASP A 50 1.23 8.89 1.35
C ASP A 50 -0.30 8.85 1.20
N MET A 51 -0.86 7.66 1.17
CA MET A 51 -2.31 7.46 1.08
C MET A 51 -2.95 7.63 2.46
N PRO A 52 -4.12 8.29 2.54
CA PRO A 52 -4.83 8.43 3.80
C PRO A 52 -5.34 7.08 4.29
N GLN A 53 -5.36 6.86 5.61
CA GLN A 53 -5.89 5.64 6.24
C GLN A 53 -7.33 5.33 5.82
N SER A 54 -8.14 6.33 5.50
CA SER A 54 -9.51 6.16 5.00
C SER A 54 -9.57 5.50 3.62
N GLY A 55 -8.47 5.51 2.86
CA GLY A 55 -8.38 4.91 1.53
C GLY A 55 -8.05 3.42 1.55
N TYR A 56 -7.57 2.85 2.66
CA TYR A 56 -7.17 1.44 2.72
C TYR A 56 -7.69 0.71 3.95
N ARG A 57 -7.83 -0.60 3.79
CA ARG A 57 -8.34 -1.52 4.80
C ARG A 57 -7.30 -2.60 5.08
N VAL A 58 -7.16 -2.96 6.35
CA VAL A 58 -6.32 -4.08 6.78
C VAL A 58 -7.20 -5.32 6.86
N HIS A 59 -6.72 -6.43 6.30
CA HIS A 59 -7.39 -7.73 6.30
C HIS A 59 -6.70 -8.69 7.26
N ALA A 60 -7.31 -9.85 7.50
CA ALA A 60 -6.63 -10.98 8.13
C ALA A 60 -5.46 -11.48 7.24
N GLU A 61 -4.58 -12.32 7.78
CA GLU A 61 -3.52 -13.01 7.00
C GLU A 61 -2.47 -12.08 6.36
N GLN A 62 -2.11 -10.98 7.05
CA GLN A 62 -1.06 -10.07 6.59
C GLN A 62 -1.34 -9.44 5.21
N ALA A 63 -2.60 -9.06 4.99
CA ALA A 63 -3.04 -8.42 3.76
C ALA A 63 -3.69 -7.05 4.01
N SER A 64 -3.64 -6.18 3.02
CA SER A 64 -4.35 -4.89 3.01
C SER A 64 -4.86 -4.58 1.60
N SER A 65 -6.00 -3.92 1.47
CA SER A 65 -6.46 -3.37 0.19
C SER A 65 -6.57 -1.85 0.22
N LEU A 66 -6.10 -1.20 -0.85
CA LEU A 66 -6.21 0.24 -1.09
C LEU A 66 -7.25 0.50 -2.18
N THR A 67 -8.19 1.38 -1.89
CA THR A 67 -9.14 1.92 -2.87
C THR A 67 -8.58 3.21 -3.44
N TYR A 68 -8.19 3.17 -4.72
CA TYR A 68 -7.66 4.32 -5.43
C TYR A 68 -8.62 4.78 -6.52
N THR A 69 -9.02 6.05 -6.46
CA THR A 69 -9.87 6.68 -7.49
C THR A 69 -9.11 7.87 -8.10
N PRO A 70 -8.73 7.81 -9.39
CA PRO A 70 -8.03 8.90 -10.05
C PRO A 70 -8.96 10.12 -10.16
N VAL A 71 -8.63 11.20 -9.45
CA VAL A 71 -9.33 12.49 -9.58
C VAL A 71 -8.85 13.26 -10.81
N LYS A 72 -9.75 14.08 -11.38
CA LYS A 72 -9.52 14.88 -12.59
C LYS A 72 -8.13 15.57 -12.56
N GLY A 73 -7.25 15.21 -13.50
CA GLY A 73 -5.91 15.81 -13.62
C GLY A 73 -4.77 14.83 -13.32
N ALA A 74 -5.03 13.72 -12.64
CA ALA A 74 -4.12 12.59 -12.63
C ALA A 74 -4.15 11.95 -14.03
N LYS A 75 -3.24 12.37 -14.91
CA LYS A 75 -2.82 11.50 -16.02
C LYS A 75 -2.50 10.16 -15.39
N GLN A 76 -2.82 9.07 -16.08
CA GLN A 76 -2.48 7.70 -15.72
C GLN A 76 -0.98 7.65 -15.39
N LYS A 77 -0.61 8.00 -14.16
CA LYS A 77 0.77 8.02 -13.72
C LYS A 77 1.02 6.56 -13.45
N GLU A 78 1.87 5.96 -14.27
CA GLU A 78 2.45 4.65 -14.00
C GLU A 78 3.19 4.80 -12.67
N GLY A 79 2.46 4.55 -11.58
CA GLY A 79 2.95 4.72 -10.24
C GLY A 79 2.78 3.41 -9.51
N LEU A 80 3.82 3.03 -8.79
CA LEU A 80 3.85 1.83 -8.00
C LEU A 80 3.19 2.15 -6.65
N PHE A 81 2.16 1.40 -6.32
CA PHE A 81 1.64 1.39 -4.97
C PHE A 81 2.54 0.48 -4.12
N SER A 82 3.04 1.01 -3.03
CA SER A 82 3.85 0.25 -2.07
C SER A 82 3.14 0.27 -0.72
N THR A 83 3.06 -0.89 -0.08
CA THR A 83 2.75 -0.97 1.34
C THR A 83 4.04 -1.03 2.15
N GLU A 84 4.05 -0.42 3.33
CA GLU A 84 5.09 -0.57 4.35
C GLU A 84 4.47 -1.21 5.59
N ASN A 85 5.10 -2.26 6.12
CA ASN A 85 4.70 -2.82 7.42
C ASN A 85 5.25 -1.95 8.54
N LEU A 86 4.38 -1.53 9.42
CA LEU A 86 4.77 -0.94 10.69
C LEU A 86 4.79 -2.07 11.72
N THR A 87 5.97 -2.56 12.05
CA THR A 87 6.14 -3.49 13.17
C THR A 87 5.68 -2.82 14.46
N PRO A 88 4.96 -3.52 15.35
CA PRO A 88 4.70 -2.99 16.69
C PRO A 88 6.00 -2.58 17.34
N LYS A 89 6.07 -1.32 17.77
CA LYS A 89 7.15 -0.86 18.63
C LYS A 89 7.10 -1.74 19.89
N PRO A 90 8.19 -2.41 20.30
CA PRO A 90 8.16 -3.21 21.52
C PRO A 90 7.62 -2.34 22.66
N PRO A 91 6.76 -2.88 23.54
CA PRO A 91 6.24 -2.12 24.66
C PRO A 91 7.44 -1.53 25.40
N LYS A 92 7.44 -0.20 25.57
CA LYS A 92 8.47 0.48 26.37
C LYS A 92 8.40 -0.13 27.75
N THR A 93 9.33 -1.04 28.07
CA THR A 93 9.50 -1.54 29.42
C THR A 93 9.99 -0.34 30.24
N GLY A 94 9.12 0.12 31.15
CA GLY A 94 9.45 1.14 32.15
C GLY A 94 10.25 0.54 33.29
#